data_AF-A0A1X7VL57-F1
#
_entry.id   AF-A0A1X7VL57-F1
#
_cell.length_a   1.000
_cell.length_b   1.000
_cell.length_c   1.000
_cell.angle_alpha   90.00
_cell.angle_beta   90.00
_cell.angle_gamma   90.00
#
_symmetry.space_group_name_H-M   'P 1'
#
loop_
_entity.id
_entity.type
_entity.pdbx_description
1 polymer ?
#
loop_
_entity_poly.entity_id
_entity_poly.type
_entity_poly.pdbx_seq_one_letter_code
_entity_poly.pdbx_strand_id
1 'polypeptide(L)'
;MRRPRRGYGGGGNFGLMLLFFQLAGFIQLLSSHNEFLPTTLVLLGVNVLAFIRPQVGGVRSLRFARSFHWPSVSESCISAKNVWYYGQWERLFLAPFIHADSWHLYYNMISFMWKARTLEKRYGSLYFAYMIAMFTLLTSGVYLILNVHLAEYFDWSYYNRCAVGFSGVIFAVKVLTTHLQPNHMSYVFGIGIPSKLAVWAELLLISVLNPNASFIGHLAGILVGLAFVSGPLKMIMDVPWGIVTSGISGANIGRQSYNYTARPSGQRRNESDQQDSDLQEGIRRSLNDYERPPPYNPDYDEDDNGSPNSSRSTGTGHSEERLRNARLRRFEQHQ
;
A
#
# COMPACT_ATOMS: atom_id res chain seq x y z
N MET A 1 -37.74 0.09 -27.66
CA MET A 1 -36.43 -0.59 -27.72
C MET A 1 -35.68 -0.38 -26.41
N ARG A 2 -35.55 -1.42 -25.57
CA ARG A 2 -34.82 -1.36 -24.30
C ARG A 2 -33.32 -1.39 -24.59
N ARG A 3 -32.58 -0.34 -24.20
CA ARG A 3 -31.11 -0.33 -24.25
C ARG A 3 -30.59 -1.47 -23.36
N PRO A 4 -29.60 -2.26 -23.80
CA PRO A 4 -29.04 -3.31 -22.97
C PRO A 4 -28.31 -2.67 -21.78
N ARG A 5 -28.68 -3.09 -20.57
CA ARG A 5 -27.89 -2.86 -19.36
C ARG A 5 -26.51 -3.47 -19.61
N ARG A 6 -25.48 -2.64 -19.73
CA ARG A 6 -24.09 -3.07 -19.55
C ARG A 6 -24.01 -3.60 -18.11
N GLY A 7 -24.10 -4.92 -17.96
CA GLY A 7 -23.69 -5.58 -16.74
C GLY A 7 -22.23 -5.22 -16.51
N TYR A 8 -21.93 -4.65 -15.36
CA TYR A 8 -20.57 -4.62 -14.82
C TYR A 8 -20.18 -6.08 -14.56
N GLY A 9 -19.67 -6.73 -15.59
CA GLY A 9 -19.20 -8.10 -15.55
C GLY A 9 -17.86 -8.17 -14.82
N GLY A 10 -17.89 -8.79 -13.65
CA GLY A 10 -16.80 -9.55 -13.02
C GLY A 10 -15.36 -9.21 -13.41
N GLY A 11 -14.84 -8.08 -12.93
CA GLY A 11 -13.39 -7.97 -12.70
C GLY A 11 -13.06 -8.82 -11.47
N GLY A 12 -12.45 -10.00 -11.67
CA GLY A 12 -12.22 -10.96 -10.59
C GLY A 12 -11.51 -10.36 -9.37
N ASN A 13 -11.73 -10.97 -8.20
CA ASN A 13 -11.09 -10.61 -6.92
C ASN A 13 -9.56 -10.86 -6.90
N PHE A 14 -8.92 -10.96 -8.06
CA PHE A 14 -7.51 -11.25 -8.22
C PHE A 14 -6.62 -10.13 -7.65
N GLY A 15 -6.97 -8.86 -7.90
CA GLY A 15 -6.26 -7.73 -7.28
C GLY A 15 -6.31 -7.77 -5.74
N LEU A 16 -7.45 -8.16 -5.17
CA LEU A 16 -7.59 -8.39 -3.73
C LEU A 16 -6.72 -9.55 -3.25
N MET A 17 -6.73 -10.67 -3.97
CA MET A 17 -5.93 -11.85 -3.64
C MET A 17 -4.43 -11.51 -3.61
N LEU A 18 -3.94 -10.82 -4.64
CA LEU A 18 -2.55 -10.36 -4.68
C LEU A 18 -2.23 -9.40 -3.53
N LEU A 19 -3.16 -8.49 -3.21
CA LEU A 19 -3.01 -7.56 -2.09
C LEU A 19 -2.87 -8.33 -0.77
N PHE A 20 -3.69 -9.36 -0.53
CA PHE A 20 -3.58 -10.19 0.67
C PHE A 20 -2.21 -10.87 0.79
N PHE A 21 -1.71 -11.47 -0.28
CA PHE A 21 -0.38 -12.10 -0.27
C PHE A 21 0.73 -11.08 0.05
N GLN A 22 0.67 -9.89 -0.55
CA GLN A 22 1.68 -8.86 -0.32
C GLN A 22 1.56 -8.20 1.05
N LEU A 23 0.34 -8.03 1.57
CA LEU A 23 0.12 -7.57 2.94
C LEU A 23 0.67 -8.58 3.96
N ALA A 24 0.44 -9.87 3.75
CA ALA A 24 0.99 -10.92 4.62
C ALA A 24 2.53 -10.88 4.62
N GLY A 25 3.15 -10.80 3.44
CA GLY A 25 4.60 -10.65 3.32
C GLY A 25 5.13 -9.38 3.99
N PHE A 26 4.41 -8.26 3.85
CA PHE A 26 4.78 -7.01 4.50
C PHE A 26 4.66 -7.08 6.03
N ILE A 27 3.59 -7.66 6.56
CA ILE A 27 3.43 -7.85 8.02
C ILE A 27 4.53 -8.76 8.57
N GLN A 28 4.85 -9.84 7.85
CA GLN A 28 5.95 -10.72 8.21
C GLN A 28 7.29 -9.98 8.25
N LEU A 29 7.55 -9.11 7.26
CA LEU A 29 8.73 -8.25 7.22
C LEU A 29 8.78 -7.28 8.42
N LEU A 30 7.66 -6.64 8.75
CA LEU A 30 7.60 -5.76 9.92
C LEU A 30 7.91 -6.54 11.21
N SER A 31 7.33 -7.74 11.35
CA SER A 31 7.60 -8.62 12.48
C SER A 31 9.07 -9.07 12.54
N SER A 32 9.70 -9.39 11.41
CA SER A 32 11.10 -9.82 11.40
C SER A 32 12.08 -8.71 11.75
N HIS A 33 11.72 -7.46 11.49
CA HIS A 33 12.52 -6.29 11.86
C HIS A 33 12.11 -5.63 13.18
N ASN A 34 11.16 -6.22 13.94
CA ASN A 34 10.59 -5.63 15.15
C ASN A 34 10.05 -4.19 14.93
N GLU A 35 9.48 -3.94 13.75
CA GLU A 35 8.92 -2.65 13.39
C GLU A 35 7.41 -2.62 13.65
N PHE A 36 6.94 -1.58 14.33
CA PHE A 36 5.52 -1.37 14.57
C PHE A 36 5.04 -0.07 13.91
N LEU A 37 4.11 -0.20 12.96
CA LEU A 37 3.57 0.90 12.15
C LEU A 37 2.05 0.97 12.24
N PRO A 38 1.50 1.36 13.41
CA PRO A 38 0.08 1.29 13.67
C PRO A 38 -0.74 2.13 12.68
N THR A 39 -0.26 3.31 12.30
CA THR A 39 -1.02 4.21 11.42
C THR A 39 -1.09 3.65 10.01
N THR A 40 0.02 3.17 9.48
CA THR A 40 0.08 2.52 8.17
C THR A 40 -0.86 1.31 8.14
N LEU A 41 -0.78 0.43 9.14
CA LEU A 41 -1.63 -0.77 9.21
C LEU A 41 -3.12 -0.43 9.30
N VAL A 42 -3.49 0.58 10.12
CA VAL A 42 -4.87 1.06 10.22
C VAL A 42 -5.35 1.64 8.89
N LEU A 43 -4.56 2.48 8.23
CA LEU A 43 -4.93 3.08 6.94
C LEU A 43 -5.10 2.02 5.84
N LEU A 44 -4.22 1.02 5.79
CA LEU A 44 -4.38 -0.12 4.88
C LEU A 44 -5.67 -0.89 5.18
N GLY A 45 -5.90 -1.21 6.46
CA GLY A 45 -7.10 -1.88 6.93
C GLY A 45 -8.38 -1.11 6.56
N VAL A 46 -8.42 0.19 6.79
CA VAL A 46 -9.57 1.05 6.46
C VAL A 46 -9.87 1.03 4.96
N ASN A 47 -8.86 1.18 4.11
CA ASN A 47 -9.05 1.15 2.65
C ASN A 47 -9.52 -0.23 2.15
N VAL A 48 -8.95 -1.32 2.67
CA VAL A 48 -9.37 -2.68 2.30
C VAL A 48 -10.78 -2.98 2.81
N LEU A 49 -11.10 -2.62 4.05
CA LEU A 49 -12.44 -2.81 4.62
C LEU A 49 -13.49 -1.99 3.89
N ALA A 50 -13.19 -0.74 3.53
CA ALA A 50 -14.07 0.12 2.73
C ALA A 50 -14.39 -0.52 1.36
N PHE A 51 -13.44 -1.24 0.76
CA PHE A 51 -13.65 -1.94 -0.50
C PHE A 51 -14.43 -3.26 -0.38
N ILE A 52 -14.16 -4.06 0.66
CA ILE A 52 -14.74 -5.40 0.84
C ILE A 52 -16.16 -5.33 1.42
N ARG A 53 -16.45 -4.38 2.31
CA ARG A 53 -17.78 -4.28 2.98
C ARG A 53 -18.98 -4.24 2.03
N PRO A 54 -18.95 -3.53 0.89
CA PRO A 54 -20.03 -3.56 -0.09
C PRO A 54 -20.21 -4.93 -0.78
N GLN A 55 -19.16 -5.74 -0.84
CA GLN A 55 -19.15 -7.01 -1.57
C GLN A 55 -19.55 -8.22 -0.71
N VAL A 56 -19.33 -8.15 0.60
CA VAL A 56 -19.66 -9.24 1.52
C VAL A 56 -21.10 -9.08 2.03
N GLY A 57 -22.04 -9.73 1.34
CA GLY A 57 -23.44 -9.80 1.75
C GLY A 57 -23.67 -10.37 3.16
N GLY A 58 -22.69 -11.09 3.72
CA GLY A 58 -22.75 -11.64 5.08
C GLY A 58 -22.69 -10.60 6.21
N VAL A 59 -22.11 -9.42 5.98
CA VAL A 59 -22.05 -8.35 7.00
C VAL A 59 -23.43 -7.73 7.24
N ARG A 60 -24.39 -7.90 6.32
CA ARG A 60 -25.78 -7.48 6.52
C ARG A 60 -26.51 -8.22 7.65
N SER A 61 -25.98 -9.34 8.16
CA SER A 61 -26.58 -10.08 9.28
C SER A 61 -26.26 -9.48 10.66
N LEU A 62 -25.22 -8.65 10.76
CA LEU A 62 -24.89 -7.91 11.98
C LEU A 62 -25.88 -6.74 12.14
N ARG A 63 -26.67 -6.74 13.24
CA ARG A 63 -27.73 -5.74 13.49
C ARG A 63 -27.24 -4.29 13.40
N PHE A 64 -25.98 -4.02 13.74
CA PHE A 64 -25.37 -2.68 13.65
C PHE A 64 -25.02 -2.27 12.20
N ALA A 65 -24.72 -3.22 11.32
CA ALA A 65 -24.36 -2.98 9.92
C ALA A 65 -25.58 -2.81 9.00
N ARG A 66 -26.80 -3.02 9.52
CA ARG A 66 -28.05 -2.91 8.76
C ARG A 66 -28.52 -1.46 8.56
N SER A 67 -28.04 -0.52 9.38
CA SER A 67 -28.36 0.92 9.26
C SER A 67 -27.35 1.72 8.43
N PHE A 68 -26.20 1.15 8.07
CA PHE A 68 -25.19 1.84 7.28
C PHE A 68 -25.32 1.45 5.81
N HIS A 69 -26.09 2.23 5.04
CA HIS A 69 -26.11 2.10 3.60
C HIS A 69 -24.75 2.55 3.05
N TRP A 70 -23.90 1.60 2.65
CA TRP A 70 -22.63 1.96 2.02
C TRP A 70 -22.92 2.44 0.60
N PRO A 71 -22.63 3.71 0.28
CA PRO A 71 -23.01 4.25 -1.01
C PRO A 71 -22.12 3.66 -2.11
N SER A 72 -22.69 3.48 -3.30
CA SER A 72 -21.93 3.06 -4.47
C SER A 72 -20.82 4.07 -4.81
N VAL A 73 -19.86 3.66 -5.65
CA VAL A 73 -18.79 4.55 -6.13
C VAL A 73 -19.36 5.84 -6.73
N SER A 74 -20.42 5.73 -7.53
CA SER A 74 -21.13 6.87 -8.12
C SER A 74 -21.82 7.76 -7.09
N GLU A 75 -22.29 7.18 -5.99
CA GLU A 75 -22.96 7.91 -4.92
C GLU A 75 -21.97 8.50 -3.91
N SER A 76 -20.70 8.11 -3.91
CA SER A 76 -19.74 8.52 -2.88
C SER A 76 -18.58 9.36 -3.41
N CYS A 77 -18.44 9.47 -4.72
CA CYS A 77 -17.34 10.21 -5.31
C CYS A 77 -17.40 11.71 -5.02
N ILE A 78 -16.21 12.32 -5.02
CA ILE A 78 -16.04 13.76 -4.93
C ILE A 78 -16.28 14.37 -6.32
N SER A 79 -17.11 15.41 -6.37
CA SER A 79 -17.35 16.23 -7.55
C SER A 79 -17.70 17.65 -7.10
N ALA A 80 -17.42 18.65 -7.94
CA ALA A 80 -17.78 20.04 -7.63
C ALA A 80 -19.29 20.16 -7.40
N LYS A 81 -20.12 19.52 -8.24
CA LYS A 81 -21.56 19.46 -8.03
C LYS A 81 -21.97 18.94 -6.65
N ASN A 82 -21.46 17.78 -6.23
CA ASN A 82 -21.88 17.18 -4.97
C ASN A 82 -21.46 18.01 -3.76
N VAL A 83 -20.26 18.60 -3.80
CA VAL A 83 -19.75 19.37 -2.67
C VAL A 83 -20.29 20.80 -2.67
N TRP A 84 -20.10 21.56 -3.75
CA TRP A 84 -20.48 22.99 -3.79
C TRP A 84 -21.99 23.19 -3.82
N TYR A 85 -22.71 22.41 -4.63
CA TYR A 85 -24.15 22.63 -4.82
C TYR A 85 -25.00 21.90 -3.76
N TYR A 86 -24.64 20.66 -3.44
CA TYR A 86 -25.41 19.86 -2.46
C TYR A 86 -24.84 19.90 -1.04
N GLY A 87 -23.73 20.61 -0.80
CA GLY A 87 -23.16 20.79 0.54
C GLY A 87 -22.60 19.50 1.17
N GLN A 88 -22.24 18.51 0.37
CA GLN A 88 -21.80 17.19 0.84
C GLN A 88 -20.29 17.19 1.15
N TRP A 89 -19.90 18.00 2.13
CA TRP A 89 -18.51 18.23 2.53
C TRP A 89 -17.82 16.99 3.09
N GLU A 90 -18.56 16.02 3.60
CA GLU A 90 -18.04 14.73 4.09
C GLU A 90 -17.27 13.97 2.99
N ARG A 91 -17.60 14.21 1.72
CA ARG A 91 -16.93 13.60 0.56
C ARG A 91 -15.47 13.97 0.45
N LEU A 92 -15.05 15.12 0.98
CA LEU A 92 -13.63 15.53 0.98
C LEU A 92 -12.77 14.53 1.75
N PHE A 93 -13.35 13.91 2.78
CA PHE A 93 -12.65 12.93 3.59
C PHE A 93 -12.97 11.49 3.20
N LEU A 94 -14.23 11.18 2.87
CA LEU A 94 -14.68 9.80 2.63
C LEU A 94 -14.34 9.28 1.22
N ALA A 95 -14.45 10.11 0.18
CA ALA A 95 -14.24 9.67 -1.20
C ALA A 95 -12.84 9.08 -1.48
N PRO A 96 -11.76 9.60 -0.87
CA PRO A 96 -10.43 9.01 -0.98
C PRO A 96 -10.33 7.56 -0.49
N PHE A 97 -11.18 7.08 0.42
CA PHE A 97 -11.12 5.71 0.93
C PHE A 97 -11.93 4.71 0.08
N ILE A 98 -12.68 5.20 -0.91
CA ILE A 98 -13.54 4.38 -1.77
C ILE A 98 -12.80 4.07 -3.06
N HIS A 99 -12.82 2.81 -3.50
CA HIS A 99 -12.09 2.36 -4.68
C HIS A 99 -13.04 1.76 -5.70
N ALA A 100 -12.79 2.06 -6.98
CA ALA A 100 -13.66 1.65 -8.08
C ALA A 100 -13.60 0.14 -8.39
N ASP A 101 -12.41 -0.46 -8.26
CA ASP A 101 -12.14 -1.84 -8.62
C ASP A 101 -10.94 -2.41 -7.83
N SER A 102 -10.75 -3.73 -7.91
CA SER A 102 -9.75 -4.46 -7.13
C SER A 102 -8.31 -4.15 -7.54
N TRP A 103 -8.06 -3.80 -8.81
CA TRP A 103 -6.74 -3.41 -9.29
C TRP A 103 -6.38 -2.01 -8.83
N HIS A 104 -7.33 -1.07 -8.89
CA HIS A 104 -7.14 0.28 -8.39
C HIS A 104 -6.79 0.27 -6.89
N LEU A 105 -7.50 -0.54 -6.09
CA LEU A 105 -7.15 -0.74 -4.68
C LEU A 105 -5.74 -1.34 -4.52
N TYR A 106 -5.45 -2.43 -5.24
CA TYR A 106 -4.17 -3.12 -5.17
C TYR A 106 -2.98 -2.17 -5.42
N TYR A 107 -3.00 -1.44 -6.54
CA TYR A 107 -1.91 -0.52 -6.89
C TYR A 107 -1.79 0.64 -5.90
N ASN A 108 -2.91 1.17 -5.40
CA ASN A 108 -2.89 2.22 -4.38
C ASN A 108 -2.23 1.71 -3.09
N MET A 109 -2.66 0.56 -2.57
CA MET A 109 -2.17 0.06 -1.29
C MET A 109 -0.69 -0.32 -1.36
N ILE A 110 -0.25 -0.99 -2.43
CA ILE A 110 1.17 -1.35 -2.58
C ILE A 110 2.06 -0.14 -2.76
N SER A 111 1.60 0.85 -3.53
CA SER A 111 2.33 2.10 -3.63
C SER A 111 2.39 2.81 -2.28
N PHE A 112 1.30 2.82 -1.51
CA PHE A 112 1.24 3.47 -0.21
C PHE A 112 2.14 2.79 0.83
N MET A 113 2.08 1.46 0.97
CA MET A 113 2.76 0.68 2.02
C MET A 113 4.23 1.05 2.22
N TRP A 114 5.00 1.08 1.12
CA TRP A 114 6.44 1.32 1.20
C TRP A 114 6.76 2.78 1.55
N LYS A 115 6.04 3.75 0.97
CA LYS A 115 6.25 5.17 1.29
C LYS A 115 5.78 5.49 2.71
N ALA A 116 4.65 4.91 3.12
CA ALA A 116 4.12 5.04 4.47
C ALA A 116 5.08 4.48 5.52
N ARG A 117 5.72 3.33 5.24
CA ARG A 117 6.77 2.78 6.10
C ARG A 117 7.90 3.77 6.36
N THR A 118 8.42 4.39 5.30
CA THR A 118 9.49 5.39 5.40
C THR A 118 9.07 6.62 6.19
N LEU A 119 7.85 7.13 5.94
CA LEU A 119 7.37 8.35 6.59
C LEU A 119 6.97 8.13 8.05
N GLU A 120 6.25 7.06 8.37
CA GLU A 120 5.83 6.77 9.75
C GLU A 120 7.04 6.54 10.66
N LYS A 121 8.07 5.82 10.18
CA LYS A 121 9.33 5.65 10.92
C LYS A 121 10.06 6.97 11.15
N ARG A 122 9.95 7.91 10.21
CA ARG A 122 10.65 9.21 10.28
C ARG A 122 9.92 10.22 11.17
N TYR A 123 8.60 10.30 11.05
CA TYR A 123 7.80 11.34 11.72
C TYR A 123 7.07 10.84 12.96
N GLY A 124 7.01 9.53 13.19
CA GLY A 124 6.20 8.93 14.24
C GLY A 124 4.74 8.79 13.83
N SER A 125 4.07 7.80 14.40
CA SER A 125 2.70 7.41 14.03
C SER A 125 1.67 8.53 14.16
N LEU A 126 1.66 9.27 15.27
CA LEU A 126 0.65 10.30 15.50
C LEU A 126 0.75 11.45 14.50
N TYR A 127 1.97 11.96 14.27
CA TYR A 127 2.17 13.02 13.29
C TYR A 127 1.95 12.53 11.87
N PHE A 128 2.32 11.28 11.56
CA PHE A 128 2.02 10.68 10.25
C PHE A 128 0.51 10.57 10.03
N ALA A 129 -0.27 10.18 11.03
CA ALA A 129 -1.73 10.15 10.94
C ALA A 129 -2.31 11.55 10.67
N TYR A 130 -1.83 12.56 11.40
CA TYR A 130 -2.19 13.96 11.17
C TYR A 130 -1.85 14.42 9.73
N MET A 131 -0.64 14.12 9.28
CA MET A 131 -0.17 14.45 7.92
C MET A 131 -1.07 13.82 6.85
N ILE A 132 -1.42 12.55 6.99
CA ILE A 132 -2.32 11.86 6.05
C ILE A 132 -3.72 12.48 6.08
N ALA A 133 -4.26 12.81 7.26
CA ALA A 133 -5.55 13.47 7.36
C ALA A 133 -5.55 14.83 6.65
N MET A 134 -4.51 15.64 6.85
CA MET A 134 -4.35 16.92 6.17
C MET A 134 -4.19 16.76 4.66
N PHE A 135 -3.35 15.84 4.20
CA PHE A 135 -3.20 15.56 2.77
C PHE A 135 -4.52 15.10 2.15
N THR A 136 -5.32 14.29 2.85
CA THR A 136 -6.65 13.87 2.39
C THR A 136 -7.55 15.08 2.14
N LEU A 137 -7.67 15.99 3.11
CA LEU A 137 -8.50 17.19 2.99
C LEU A 137 -7.99 18.15 1.91
N LEU A 138 -6.69 18.41 1.90
CA LEU A 138 -6.08 19.38 0.98
C LEU A 138 -6.10 18.89 -0.46
N THR A 139 -5.82 17.61 -0.71
CA THR A 139 -5.86 17.06 -2.07
C THR A 139 -7.28 17.06 -2.63
N SER A 140 -8.27 16.71 -1.81
CA SER A 140 -9.69 16.85 -2.15
C SER A 140 -10.09 18.31 -2.42
N GLY A 141 -9.63 19.25 -1.59
CA GLY A 141 -9.89 20.67 -1.78
C GLY A 141 -9.29 21.23 -3.08
N VAL A 142 -8.02 20.94 -3.34
CA VAL A 142 -7.33 21.33 -4.59
C VAL A 142 -8.01 20.68 -5.80
N TYR A 143 -8.41 19.42 -5.70
CA TYR A 143 -9.17 18.75 -6.76
C TYR A 143 -10.46 19.51 -7.10
N LEU A 144 -11.22 19.97 -6.11
CA LEU A 144 -12.45 20.73 -6.33
C LEU A 144 -12.18 22.08 -6.97
N ILE A 145 -11.20 22.83 -6.45
CA ILE A 145 -10.80 24.13 -7.00
C ILE A 145 -10.39 23.98 -8.47
N LEU A 146 -9.57 22.98 -8.80
CA LEU A 146 -9.17 22.70 -10.18
C LEU A 146 -10.37 22.39 -11.09
N ASN A 147 -11.31 21.56 -10.64
CA ASN A 147 -12.49 21.24 -11.46
C ASN A 147 -13.45 22.42 -11.62
N VAL A 148 -13.59 23.28 -10.61
CA VAL A 148 -14.41 24.51 -10.72
C VAL A 148 -13.80 25.46 -11.75
N HIS A 149 -12.49 25.73 -11.66
CA HIS A 149 -11.82 26.58 -12.65
C HIS A 149 -11.86 25.97 -14.06
N LEU A 150 -11.62 24.67 -14.19
CA LEU A 150 -11.73 24.01 -15.50
C LEU A 150 -13.16 24.06 -16.06
N ALA A 151 -14.17 24.01 -15.20
CA ALA A 151 -15.57 24.16 -15.62
C ALA A 151 -15.89 25.57 -16.12
N GLU A 152 -15.31 26.59 -15.48
CA GLU A 152 -15.50 27.99 -15.84
C GLU A 152 -14.79 28.36 -17.15
N TYR A 153 -13.55 27.90 -17.34
CA TYR A 153 -12.72 28.31 -18.48
C TYR A 153 -12.79 27.37 -19.70
N PHE A 154 -13.22 26.12 -19.54
CA PHE A 154 -13.21 25.14 -20.63
C PHE A 154 -14.58 24.49 -20.88
N ASP A 155 -15.08 23.69 -19.93
CA ASP A 155 -16.32 22.92 -20.12
C ASP A 155 -17.03 22.58 -18.80
N TRP A 156 -18.31 22.90 -18.71
CA TRP A 156 -19.16 22.55 -17.55
C TRP A 156 -19.18 21.06 -17.19
N SER A 157 -18.76 20.15 -18.09
CA SER A 157 -18.58 18.73 -17.76
C SER A 157 -17.62 18.49 -16.59
N TYR A 158 -16.61 19.34 -16.39
CA TYR A 158 -15.67 19.25 -15.26
C TYR A 158 -16.38 19.41 -13.90
N TYR A 159 -17.48 20.15 -13.85
CA TYR A 159 -18.26 20.33 -12.62
C TYR A 159 -18.89 19.01 -12.11
N ASN A 160 -19.17 18.08 -13.05
CA ASN A 160 -19.76 16.77 -12.78
C ASN A 160 -18.72 15.64 -12.74
N ARG A 161 -17.42 15.95 -12.93
CA ARG A 161 -16.37 14.92 -12.85
C ARG A 161 -16.30 14.36 -11.44
N CYS A 162 -16.24 13.04 -11.41
CA CYS A 162 -16.40 12.21 -10.23
C CYS A 162 -15.07 11.49 -10.00
N ALA A 163 -14.45 11.70 -8.84
CA ALA A 163 -13.22 11.02 -8.44
C ALA A 163 -13.40 10.24 -7.14
N VAL A 164 -12.66 9.15 -7.03
CA VAL A 164 -12.56 8.30 -5.83
C VAL A 164 -11.14 7.77 -5.74
N GLY A 165 -10.78 7.31 -4.54
CA GLY A 165 -9.55 6.55 -4.32
C GLY A 165 -8.44 7.38 -3.69
N PHE A 166 -7.54 6.65 -3.04
CA PHE A 166 -6.54 7.24 -2.14
C PHE A 166 -5.33 7.81 -2.91
N SER A 167 -5.38 7.75 -4.24
CA SER A 167 -4.26 8.05 -5.11
C SER A 167 -3.78 9.50 -5.01
N GLY A 168 -4.68 10.48 -4.87
CA GLY A 168 -4.28 11.88 -4.64
C GLY A 168 -3.39 12.04 -3.40
N VAL A 169 -3.74 11.39 -2.30
CA VAL A 169 -2.95 11.35 -1.06
C VAL A 169 -1.61 10.65 -1.29
N ILE A 170 -1.63 9.53 -2.01
CA ILE A 170 -0.41 8.78 -2.37
C ILE A 170 0.53 9.65 -3.21
N PHE A 171 0.02 10.44 -4.16
CA PHE A 171 0.85 11.36 -4.95
C PHE A 171 1.48 12.45 -4.08
N ALA A 172 0.76 13.01 -3.11
CA ALA A 172 1.33 13.95 -2.13
C ALA A 172 2.45 13.30 -1.29
N VAL A 173 2.19 12.09 -0.79
CA VAL A 173 3.17 11.27 -0.06
C VAL A 173 4.40 10.95 -0.92
N LYS A 174 4.20 10.63 -2.20
CA LYS A 174 5.29 10.36 -3.15
C LYS A 174 6.20 11.56 -3.33
N VAL A 175 5.62 12.74 -3.60
CA VAL A 175 6.38 13.99 -3.70
C VAL A 175 7.22 14.21 -2.45
N LEU A 176 6.62 14.08 -1.26
CA LEU A 176 7.35 14.20 0.00
C LEU A 176 8.50 13.19 0.09
N THR A 177 8.26 11.90 -0.13
CA THR A 177 9.31 10.86 -0.05
C THR A 177 10.44 11.09 -1.04
N THR A 178 10.12 11.44 -2.29
CA THR A 178 11.10 11.78 -3.33
C THR A 178 11.98 12.97 -2.93
N HIS A 179 11.38 14.00 -2.33
CA HIS A 179 12.14 15.16 -1.87
C HIS A 179 13.06 14.86 -0.69
N LEU A 180 12.70 13.89 0.16
CA LEU A 180 13.54 13.43 1.26
C LEU A 180 14.72 12.58 0.78
N GLN A 181 14.64 11.99 -0.42
CA GLN A 181 15.66 11.12 -1.03
C GLN A 181 15.96 11.56 -2.48
N PRO A 182 16.49 12.78 -2.71
CA PRO A 182 16.58 13.38 -4.05
C PRO A 182 17.57 12.70 -5.00
N ASN A 183 18.51 11.90 -4.47
CA ASN A 183 19.54 11.19 -5.23
C ASN A 183 19.22 9.69 -5.40
N HIS A 184 18.03 9.26 -5.02
CA HIS A 184 17.59 7.87 -5.18
C HIS A 184 17.06 7.61 -6.59
N MET A 185 17.09 6.34 -7.00
CA MET A 185 16.47 5.85 -8.22
C MET A 185 15.15 5.18 -7.82
N SER A 186 14.03 5.71 -8.32
CA SER A 186 12.73 5.11 -8.11
C SER A 186 12.36 4.23 -9.29
N TYR A 187 11.83 3.05 -9.01
CA TYR A 187 11.41 2.12 -10.05
C TYR A 187 9.93 2.31 -10.35
N VAL A 188 9.63 2.72 -11.59
CA VAL A 188 8.27 2.82 -12.13
C VAL A 188 8.12 1.68 -13.14
N PHE A 189 7.29 0.68 -12.82
CA PHE A 189 7.14 -0.54 -13.65
C PHE A 189 8.46 -1.25 -13.99
N GLY A 190 9.39 -1.31 -13.02
CA GLY A 190 10.70 -1.94 -13.21
C GLY A 190 11.74 -1.09 -13.94
N ILE A 191 11.37 0.11 -14.41
CA ILE A 191 12.30 1.06 -15.02
C ILE A 191 12.81 2.01 -13.94
N GLY A 192 14.13 2.04 -13.74
CA GLY A 192 14.79 2.96 -12.82
C GLY A 192 14.79 4.39 -13.38
N ILE A 193 14.11 5.30 -12.70
CA ILE A 193 13.99 6.71 -13.06
C ILE A 193 14.48 7.55 -11.87
N PRO A 194 15.18 8.68 -12.09
CA PRO A 194 15.52 9.59 -11.01
C PRO A 194 14.29 9.95 -10.17
N SER A 195 14.37 9.84 -8.84
CA SER A 195 13.19 10.01 -7.97
C SER A 195 12.43 11.32 -8.22
N LYS A 196 13.13 12.40 -8.57
CA LYS A 196 12.55 13.71 -8.92
C LYS A 196 11.59 13.68 -10.10
N LEU A 197 11.83 12.78 -11.06
CA LEU A 197 11.01 12.63 -12.27
C LEU A 197 9.97 11.51 -12.13
N ALA A 198 10.13 10.61 -11.16
CA ALA A 198 9.27 9.43 -11.00
C ALA A 198 7.79 9.80 -10.86
N VAL A 199 7.48 10.85 -10.10
CA VAL A 199 6.10 11.31 -9.89
C VAL A 199 5.46 11.81 -11.19
N TRP A 200 6.21 12.53 -12.02
CA TRP A 200 5.73 13.01 -13.32
C TRP A 200 5.61 11.89 -14.35
N ALA A 201 6.55 10.94 -14.35
CA ALA A 201 6.50 9.76 -15.20
C ALA A 201 5.28 8.89 -14.86
N GLU A 202 4.99 8.68 -13.58
CA GLU A 202 3.79 7.96 -13.14
C GLU A 202 2.50 8.70 -13.51
N LEU A 203 2.46 10.03 -13.37
CA LEU A 203 1.31 10.83 -13.80
C LEU A 203 1.05 10.65 -15.30
N LEU A 204 2.08 10.76 -16.12
CA LEU A 204 1.99 10.58 -17.58
C LEU A 204 1.50 9.16 -17.89
N LEU A 205 2.10 8.14 -17.30
CA LEU A 205 1.73 6.75 -17.53
C LEU A 205 0.27 6.48 -17.18
N ILE A 206 -0.17 6.90 -15.99
CA ILE A 206 -1.55 6.66 -15.56
C ILE A 206 -2.53 7.51 -16.38
N SER A 207 -2.13 8.70 -16.84
CA SER A 207 -2.97 9.52 -17.73
C SER A 207 -3.20 8.85 -19.10
N VAL A 208 -2.21 8.11 -19.61
CA VAL A 208 -2.35 7.32 -20.84
C VAL A 208 -3.27 6.11 -20.61
N LEU A 209 -3.12 5.44 -19.46
CA LEU A 209 -3.91 4.25 -19.13
C LEU A 209 -5.36 4.58 -18.73
N ASN A 210 -5.62 5.73 -18.12
CA ASN A 210 -6.95 6.13 -17.64
C ASN A 210 -7.15 7.67 -17.65
N PRO A 211 -7.46 8.28 -18.81
CA PRO A 211 -7.30 9.72 -19.04
C PRO A 211 -8.29 10.65 -18.33
N ASN A 212 -9.52 10.20 -18.00
CA ASN A 212 -10.59 11.16 -17.68
C ASN A 212 -10.71 11.56 -16.20
N ALA A 213 -10.63 10.60 -15.28
CA ALA A 213 -10.86 10.85 -13.85
C ALA A 213 -9.56 10.90 -13.04
N SER A 214 -8.51 10.20 -13.48
CA SER A 214 -7.30 9.99 -12.67
C SER A 214 -6.33 11.17 -12.71
N PHE A 215 -6.26 11.94 -13.82
CA PHE A 215 -5.25 12.98 -13.99
C PHE A 215 -5.39 14.14 -13.00
N ILE A 216 -6.58 14.75 -12.89
CA ILE A 216 -6.79 15.95 -12.05
C ILE A 216 -6.59 15.62 -10.57
N GLY A 217 -7.06 14.44 -10.12
CA GLY A 217 -6.86 13.99 -8.75
C GLY A 217 -5.39 13.76 -8.41
N HIS A 218 -4.62 13.13 -9.31
CA HIS A 218 -3.18 12.95 -9.11
C HIS A 218 -2.43 14.27 -9.15
N LEU A 219 -2.77 15.17 -10.08
CA LEU A 219 -2.21 16.52 -10.15
C LEU A 219 -2.45 17.29 -8.85
N ALA A 220 -3.66 17.24 -8.30
CA ALA A 220 -3.97 17.83 -7.00
C ALA A 220 -3.06 17.27 -5.88
N GLY A 221 -2.82 15.95 -5.89
CA GLY A 221 -1.83 15.29 -5.05
C GLY A 221 -0.43 15.87 -5.16
N ILE A 222 0.07 16.04 -6.38
CA ILE A 222 1.40 16.59 -6.65
C ILE A 222 1.50 18.03 -6.15
N LEU A 223 0.50 18.87 -6.45
CA LEU A 223 0.48 20.26 -6.04
C LEU A 223 0.49 20.40 -4.51
N VAL A 224 -0.30 19.59 -3.79
CA VAL A 224 -0.28 19.58 -2.32
C VAL A 224 1.07 19.11 -1.79
N GLY A 225 1.64 18.05 -2.36
CA GLY A 225 2.97 17.57 -1.98
C GLY A 225 4.07 18.62 -2.20
N LEU A 226 4.03 19.34 -3.32
CA LEU A 226 4.98 20.42 -3.62
C LEU A 226 4.76 21.61 -2.67
N ALA A 227 3.51 22.01 -2.42
CA ALA A 227 3.20 23.07 -1.45
C ALA A 227 3.66 22.71 -0.03
N PHE A 228 3.62 21.42 0.32
CA PHE A 228 4.15 20.90 1.58
C PHE A 228 5.66 21.03 1.69
N VAL A 229 6.39 20.60 0.66
CA VAL A 229 7.87 20.61 0.69
C VAL A 229 8.45 22.01 0.45
N SER A 230 7.82 22.83 -0.40
CA SER A 230 8.32 24.13 -0.83
C SER A 230 7.90 25.31 0.04
N GLY A 231 7.07 25.12 1.08
CA GLY A 231 6.99 26.08 2.19
C GLY A 231 5.63 26.59 2.68
N PRO A 232 4.65 27.01 1.84
CA PRO A 232 3.48 27.74 2.38
C PRO A 232 2.56 26.85 3.23
N LEU A 233 2.51 25.55 2.93
CA LEU A 233 1.61 24.64 3.63
C LEU A 233 2.15 24.23 5.01
N LYS A 234 3.45 24.40 5.27
CA LYS A 234 4.04 24.13 6.59
C LYS A 234 3.37 24.98 7.67
N MET A 235 3.18 26.27 7.41
CA MET A 235 2.49 27.17 8.36
C MET A 235 1.04 26.78 8.60
N ILE A 236 0.35 26.31 7.55
CA ILE A 236 -1.05 25.86 7.63
C ILE A 236 -1.16 24.57 8.43
N MET A 237 -0.14 23.70 8.41
CA MET A 237 -0.13 22.44 9.16
C MET A 237 0.37 22.60 10.59
N ASP A 238 1.27 23.55 10.84
CA ASP A 238 1.81 23.79 12.20
C ASP A 238 0.73 24.33 13.16
N VAL A 239 -0.23 25.11 12.65
CA VAL A 239 -1.30 25.72 13.49
C VAL A 239 -2.28 24.68 14.05
N PRO A 240 -2.96 23.83 13.24
CA PRO A 240 -3.84 22.80 13.76
C PRO A 240 -3.08 21.74 14.57
N TRP A 241 -1.84 21.41 14.18
CA TRP A 241 -1.02 20.49 14.95
C TRP A 241 -0.72 21.01 16.37
N GLY A 242 -0.45 22.30 16.52
CA GLY A 242 -0.31 22.95 17.82
C GLY A 242 -1.56 22.82 18.70
N ILE A 243 -2.75 22.93 18.11
CA ILE A 243 -4.03 22.74 18.82
C ILE A 243 -4.22 21.28 19.22
N VAL A 244 -4.01 20.35 18.29
CA VAL A 244 -4.16 18.90 18.52
C VAL A 244 -3.23 18.44 19.64
N THR A 245 -1.97 18.84 19.62
CA THR A 245 -1.00 18.48 20.67
C THR A 245 -1.33 19.12 22.02
N SER A 246 -1.83 20.36 22.03
CA SER A 246 -2.28 21.03 23.27
C SER A 246 -3.53 20.37 23.88
N GLY A 247 -4.43 19.84 23.04
CA GLY A 247 -5.65 19.15 23.48
C GLY A 247 -5.42 17.69 23.89
N ILE A 248 -4.40 17.03 23.34
CA ILE A 248 -4.11 15.61 23.64
C ILE A 248 -3.37 15.46 24.97
N SER A 249 -2.59 16.43 25.45
CA SER A 249 -1.97 16.32 26.78
C SER A 249 -1.44 17.63 27.40
N GLY A 250 -1.66 17.81 28.70
CA GLY A 250 -0.69 18.41 29.64
C GLY A 250 0.57 17.54 29.84
N ALA A 251 1.00 16.86 28.78
CA ALA A 251 2.24 16.09 28.71
C ALA A 251 3.16 16.84 27.76
N ASN A 252 4.43 16.96 28.15
CA ASN A 252 5.51 17.53 27.36
C ASN A 252 5.78 16.69 26.09
N ILE A 253 4.85 16.67 25.13
CA ILE A 253 5.14 16.30 23.76
C ILE A 253 5.87 17.51 23.20
N GLY A 254 7.20 17.50 23.35
CA GLY A 254 8.06 18.60 22.95
C GLY A 254 7.66 19.09 21.55
N ARG A 255 7.55 20.41 21.39
CA ARG A 255 7.45 21.09 20.10
C ARG A 255 8.66 20.72 19.25
N GLN A 256 8.69 19.53 18.68
CA GLN A 256 9.63 19.17 17.63
C GLN A 256 9.08 19.82 16.38
N SER A 257 9.56 21.04 16.12
CA SER A 257 9.53 21.61 14.78
C SER A 257 10.25 20.62 13.87
N TYR A 258 9.48 19.82 13.13
CA TYR A 258 10.02 18.94 12.11
C TYR A 258 10.63 19.84 11.03
N ASN A 259 11.94 20.07 11.12
CA ASN A 259 12.68 20.77 10.09
C ASN A 259 12.79 19.83 8.89
N TYR A 260 11.99 20.11 7.86
CA TYR A 260 11.97 19.43 6.55
C TYR A 260 13.22 19.71 5.70
N THR A 261 14.30 20.20 6.30
CA THR A 261 15.55 20.47 5.59
C THR A 261 16.12 19.15 5.09
N ALA A 262 16.19 18.99 3.76
CA ALA A 262 17.04 17.99 3.13
C ALA A 262 18.46 18.17 3.70
N ARG A 263 18.90 17.23 4.54
CA ARG A 263 20.24 17.27 5.12
C ARG A 263 21.26 17.15 3.98
N PRO A 264 22.31 18.01 3.94
CA PRO A 264 23.44 17.80 3.05
C PRO A 264 24.08 16.45 3.36
N SER A 265 24.43 15.74 2.29
CA SER A 265 25.02 14.41 2.26
C SER A 265 26.28 14.28 3.13
N GLY A 266 26.23 13.39 4.12
CA GLY A 266 27.40 13.02 4.92
C GLY A 266 27.40 11.60 5.52
N GLN A 267 26.33 10.81 5.34
CA GLN A 267 26.31 9.41 5.79
C GLN A 267 25.67 8.55 4.70
N ARG A 268 26.52 7.88 3.93
CA ARG A 268 26.14 6.77 3.04
C ARG A 268 25.58 5.64 3.91
N ARG A 269 24.27 5.47 3.92
CA ARG A 269 23.62 4.18 4.12
C ARG A 269 22.79 3.92 2.88
N ASN A 270 23.29 3.05 2.01
CA ASN A 270 22.64 2.69 0.76
C ASN A 270 21.41 1.83 1.11
N GLU A 271 20.21 2.41 1.01
CA GLU A 271 18.95 1.68 1.24
C GLU A 271 18.63 0.70 0.08
N SER A 272 19.31 0.83 -1.07
CA SER A 272 19.30 -0.18 -2.14
C SER A 272 19.97 -1.47 -1.70
N ASP A 273 21.02 -1.39 -0.89
CA ASP A 273 21.69 -2.59 -0.36
C ASP A 273 20.74 -3.36 0.55
N GLN A 274 19.81 -2.68 1.24
CA GLN A 274 18.82 -3.33 2.11
C GLN A 274 17.74 -4.06 1.30
N GLN A 275 17.23 -3.44 0.23
CA GLN A 275 16.14 -4.04 -0.56
C GLN A 275 16.64 -5.23 -1.40
N ASP A 276 17.84 -5.12 -1.95
CA ASP A 276 18.51 -6.22 -2.65
C ASP A 276 19.05 -7.29 -1.68
N SER A 277 19.51 -6.92 -0.48
CA SER A 277 19.93 -7.90 0.54
C SER A 277 18.75 -8.73 1.05
N ASP A 278 17.59 -8.11 1.25
CA ASP A 278 16.41 -8.80 1.77
C ASP A 278 15.86 -9.79 0.72
N LEU A 279 15.94 -9.43 -0.58
CA LEU A 279 15.64 -10.32 -1.71
C LEU A 279 16.66 -11.46 -1.84
N GLN A 280 17.96 -11.17 -1.77
CA GLN A 280 19.02 -12.18 -1.86
C GLN A 280 19.04 -13.14 -0.65
N GLU A 281 18.79 -12.65 0.56
CA GLU A 281 18.70 -13.48 1.75
C GLU A 281 17.45 -14.38 1.70
N GLY A 282 16.35 -13.90 1.11
CA GLY A 282 15.18 -14.73 0.80
C GLY A 282 15.52 -15.89 -0.14
N ILE A 283 16.24 -15.61 -1.22
CA ILE A 283 16.71 -16.64 -2.18
C ILE A 283 17.69 -17.61 -1.51
N ARG A 284 18.63 -17.11 -0.70
CA ARG A 284 19.62 -17.92 0.01
C ARG A 284 18.99 -18.87 1.03
N ARG A 285 17.94 -18.42 1.73
CA ARG A 285 17.17 -19.27 2.66
C ARG A 285 16.41 -20.36 1.92
N SER A 286 15.82 -20.06 0.77
CA SER A 286 15.15 -21.07 -0.08
C SER A 286 16.12 -22.11 -0.64
N LEU A 287 17.37 -21.74 -0.94
CA LEU A 287 18.40 -22.67 -1.39
C LEU A 287 18.94 -23.54 -0.25
N ASN A 288 19.16 -22.96 0.94
CA ASN A 288 19.63 -23.70 2.11
C ASN A 288 18.62 -24.72 2.64
N ASP A 289 17.32 -24.50 2.46
CA ASP A 289 16.28 -25.49 2.79
C ASP A 289 16.29 -26.70 1.84
N TYR A 290 16.86 -26.56 0.64
CA TYR A 290 17.03 -27.66 -0.32
C TYR A 290 18.27 -28.51 -0.02
N GLU A 291 19.28 -27.94 0.65
CA GLU A 291 20.59 -28.58 0.89
C GLU A 291 20.75 -29.24 2.26
N ARG A 292 19.76 -29.16 3.17
CA ARG A 292 19.85 -29.88 4.45
C ARG A 292 19.47 -31.36 4.27
N PRO A 293 20.42 -32.32 4.38
CA PRO A 293 20.05 -33.69 4.64
C PRO A 293 19.34 -33.76 6.00
N PRO A 294 18.40 -34.71 6.19
CA PRO A 294 17.74 -34.89 7.47
C PRO A 294 18.79 -35.11 8.58
N PRO A 295 18.53 -34.64 9.81
CA PRO A 295 19.50 -34.76 10.90
C PRO A 295 19.86 -36.23 11.14
N TYR A 296 21.16 -36.50 11.20
CA TYR A 296 21.73 -37.78 11.57
C TYR A 296 21.35 -38.09 13.02
N ASN A 297 20.61 -39.17 13.23
CA ASN A 297 20.21 -39.67 14.55
C ASN A 297 21.19 -40.79 14.97
N PRO A 298 21.96 -40.65 16.07
CA PRO A 298 22.98 -41.64 16.43
C PRO A 298 22.43 -42.91 17.11
N ASP A 299 21.13 -43.04 17.36
CA ASP A 299 20.57 -44.12 18.21
C ASP A 299 20.20 -45.42 17.46
N TYR A 300 21.00 -45.86 16.49
CA TYR A 300 20.83 -47.19 15.89
C TYR A 300 22.19 -47.86 15.65
N ASP A 301 22.86 -48.27 16.72
CA ASP A 301 23.83 -49.35 16.69
C ASP A 301 23.13 -50.62 17.21
N GLU A 302 22.62 -51.45 16.30
CA GLU A 302 22.35 -52.87 16.58
C GLU A 302 22.66 -53.67 15.30
N ASP A 303 23.73 -54.46 15.40
CA ASP A 303 23.99 -55.76 14.78
C ASP A 303 23.62 -55.97 13.30
N ASP A 304 24.63 -56.01 12.43
CA ASP A 304 24.81 -57.22 11.61
C ASP A 304 26.27 -57.44 11.18
N ASN A 305 26.68 -58.69 11.28
CA ASN A 305 28.03 -59.21 11.18
C ASN A 305 28.11 -60.00 9.86
N GLY A 306 28.86 -59.53 8.85
CA GLY A 306 28.93 -60.28 7.57
C GLY A 306 29.89 -59.74 6.50
N SER A 307 31.10 -60.31 6.49
CA SER A 307 32.13 -60.49 5.42
C SER A 307 32.18 -59.65 4.12
N PRO A 308 33.40 -59.41 3.58
CA PRO A 308 33.62 -58.55 2.42
C PRO A 308 33.55 -59.35 1.11
N ASN A 309 32.73 -58.91 0.14
CA ASN A 309 33.09 -58.92 -1.29
C ASN A 309 32.00 -58.36 -2.22
N SER A 310 32.49 -57.60 -3.20
CA SER A 310 31.98 -57.49 -4.58
C SER A 310 30.76 -56.60 -4.92
N SER A 311 31.06 -55.72 -5.88
CA SER A 311 30.23 -55.33 -7.03
C SER A 311 29.31 -54.11 -6.93
N ARG A 312 29.71 -53.14 -7.76
CA ARG A 312 29.01 -51.96 -8.24
C ARG A 312 27.76 -52.38 -9.01
N SER A 313 26.57 -52.06 -8.51
CA SER A 313 25.31 -52.15 -9.25
C SER A 313 24.36 -51.03 -8.83
N THR A 314 23.78 -50.40 -9.84
CA THR A 314 22.87 -49.25 -9.85
C THR A 314 21.62 -49.44 -8.98
N GLY A 315 21.39 -48.53 -8.02
CA GLY A 315 20.25 -48.57 -7.10
C GLY A 315 19.53 -47.23 -6.96
N THR A 316 19.05 -46.65 -8.05
CA THR A 316 18.18 -45.45 -8.01
C THR A 316 16.71 -45.78 -7.74
N GLY A 317 16.26 -47.02 -7.97
CA GLY A 317 14.86 -47.42 -7.75
C GLY A 317 14.49 -47.64 -6.28
N HIS A 318 15.44 -48.05 -5.43
CA HIS A 318 15.14 -48.42 -4.04
C HIS A 318 15.08 -47.21 -3.10
N SER A 319 15.69 -46.08 -3.47
CA SER A 319 15.64 -44.84 -2.69
C SER A 319 14.32 -44.09 -2.91
N GLU A 320 13.77 -44.08 -4.12
CA GLU A 320 12.50 -43.42 -4.43
C GLU A 320 11.30 -44.12 -3.77
N GLU A 321 11.31 -45.45 -3.73
CA GLU A 321 10.25 -46.22 -3.09
C GLU A 321 10.26 -46.04 -1.55
N ARG A 322 11.45 -45.92 -0.96
CA ARG A 322 11.62 -45.58 0.46
C ARG A 322 11.15 -44.16 0.77
N LEU A 323 11.44 -43.19 -0.12
CA LEU A 323 10.96 -41.81 0.00
C LEU A 323 9.43 -41.71 -0.17
N ARG A 324 8.84 -42.51 -1.05
CA ARG A 324 7.38 -42.60 -1.23
C ARG A 324 6.70 -43.16 0.02
N ASN A 325 7.22 -44.24 0.59
CA ASN A 325 6.66 -44.85 1.79
C ASN A 325 6.84 -43.96 3.04
N ALA A 326 7.94 -43.20 3.12
CA ALA A 326 8.14 -42.21 4.18
C ALA A 326 7.16 -41.02 4.08
N ARG A 327 6.74 -40.64 2.87
CA ARG A 327 5.70 -39.61 2.66
C ARG A 327 4.32 -40.10 3.07
N LEU A 328 3.96 -41.34 2.75
CA LEU A 328 2.65 -41.91 3.11
C LEU A 328 2.46 -42.02 4.62
N ARG A 329 3.49 -42.45 5.37
CA ARG A 329 3.43 -42.53 6.84
C ARG A 329 3.31 -41.15 7.52
N ARG A 330 3.79 -40.08 6.86
CA ARG A 330 3.68 -38.71 7.37
C ARG A 330 2.29 -38.12 7.22
N PHE A 331 1.47 -38.63 6.29
CA PHE A 331 0.06 -38.26 6.15
C PHE A 331 -0.85 -38.98 7.16
N GLU A 332 -0.48 -40.19 7.57
CA GLU A 332 -1.23 -40.97 8.59
C GLU A 332 -1.03 -40.43 10.02
N GLN A 333 0.03 -39.67 10.28
CA GLN A 333 0.28 -39.03 11.59
C GLN A 333 -0.45 -37.69 11.78
N HIS A 334 -1.19 -37.22 10.77
CA HIS A 334 -1.94 -35.96 10.79
C HIS A 334 -3.46 -36.14 10.57
N GLN A 335 -3.98 -37.35 10.73
CA GLN A 335 -5.39 -37.63 11.05
C GLN A 335 -5.50 -38.02 12.52
#